data_AF-A0A2K6B0J4-F1
#
_entry.id   AF-A0A2K6B0J4-F1
#
_cell.length_a   1.000
_cell.length_b   1.000
_cell.length_c   1.000
_cell.angle_alpha   90.00
_cell.angle_beta   90.00
_cell.angle_gamma   90.00
#
_symmetry.space_group_name_H-M   'P 1'
#
loop_
_entity.id
_entity.type
_entity.pdbx_description
1 polymer ?
#
loop_
_entity_poly.entity_id
_entity_poly.type
_entity_poly.pdbx_seq_one_letter_code
_entity_poly.pdbx_strand_id
1 'polypeptide(L)'
;MRPSAAGGLLLACSLAFLPFFTVSWEIMMSDLEEKDVDEFSSSGFKCPTCFAVQGRKCDPELKWCAADKTKCIEFSGIINTGIRDVAVEMKRCIQADLCKDTITSYMGFPIANKSRNCKSAIRNGARIRPPSPIFFVLFLGRVLH
;
A
#
# COMPACT_ATOMS: atom_id res chain seq x y z
N MET A 1 -42.97 -73.04 -1.41
CA MET A 1 -42.70 -72.84 0.02
C MET A 1 -41.84 -71.58 0.17
N ARG A 2 -42.29 -70.58 0.93
CA ARG A 2 -41.46 -69.48 1.47
C ARG A 2 -40.94 -69.93 2.85
N PRO A 3 -39.77 -69.45 3.29
CA PRO A 3 -39.69 -68.19 4.08
C PRO A 3 -38.52 -67.25 3.63
N SER A 4 -38.78 -65.93 3.61
CA SER A 4 -38.21 -64.85 4.48
C SER A 4 -36.72 -64.55 4.28
N ALA A 5 -36.31 -63.45 3.61
CA ALA A 5 -36.35 -62.02 4.01
C ALA A 5 -35.19 -61.58 4.90
N ALA A 6 -34.21 -60.89 4.29
CA ALA A 6 -33.39 -59.77 4.80
C ALA A 6 -32.37 -59.48 3.67
N GLY A 7 -32.34 -58.34 2.98
CA GLY A 7 -32.52 -56.97 3.43
C GLY A 7 -31.18 -56.26 3.31
N GLY A 8 -31.09 -55.24 2.44
CA GLY A 8 -30.02 -54.24 2.51
C GLY A 8 -29.01 -54.22 1.36
N LEU A 9 -29.33 -53.44 0.32
CA LEU A 9 -28.33 -52.71 -0.43
C LEU A 9 -27.54 -51.80 0.53
N LEU A 10 -26.24 -51.65 0.33
CA LEU A 10 -25.62 -50.39 -0.15
C LEU A 10 -24.10 -50.46 0.01
N LEU A 11 -23.42 -50.30 -1.13
CA LEU A 11 -22.01 -49.99 -1.24
C LEU A 11 -21.70 -48.70 -0.47
N ALA A 12 -20.74 -48.76 0.44
CA ALA A 12 -20.06 -47.58 0.96
C ALA A 12 -18.56 -47.83 0.93
N CYS A 13 -17.96 -47.69 -0.26
CA CYS A 13 -16.52 -47.55 -0.39
C CYS A 13 -16.18 -46.13 0.04
N SER A 14 -15.61 -46.00 1.25
CA SER A 14 -15.20 -44.75 1.85
C SER A 14 -14.04 -44.12 1.07
N LEU A 15 -14.38 -43.41 0.00
CA LEU A 15 -13.50 -42.43 -0.61
C LEU A 15 -13.74 -41.11 0.12
N ALA A 16 -13.08 -40.96 1.27
CA ALA A 16 -12.79 -39.64 1.83
C ALA A 16 -11.78 -38.95 0.89
N PHE A 17 -12.25 -38.53 -0.29
CA PHE A 17 -11.67 -37.40 -0.98
C PHE A 17 -12.02 -36.18 -0.14
N LEU A 18 -11.14 -35.90 0.83
CA LEU A 18 -11.04 -34.58 1.43
C LEU A 18 -11.05 -33.57 0.27
N PRO A 19 -11.84 -32.49 0.38
CA PRO A 19 -11.91 -31.50 -0.66
C PRO A 19 -10.47 -31.07 -0.90
N PHE A 20 -10.05 -31.06 -2.16
CA PHE A 20 -8.89 -30.31 -2.56
C PHE A 20 -8.97 -28.99 -1.82
N PHE A 21 -8.03 -28.78 -0.91
CA PHE A 21 -7.82 -27.51 -0.27
C PHE A 21 -7.62 -26.52 -1.41
N THR A 22 -8.71 -25.88 -1.83
CA THR A 22 -8.67 -24.58 -2.47
C THR A 22 -8.09 -23.72 -1.37
N VAL A 23 -6.75 -23.64 -1.34
CA VAL A 23 -6.02 -22.61 -0.62
C VAL A 23 -6.62 -21.33 -1.18
N SER A 24 -7.61 -20.80 -0.46
CA SER A 24 -8.27 -19.55 -0.83
C SER A 24 -7.18 -18.51 -0.69
N TRP A 25 -6.57 -18.13 -1.82
CA TRP A 25 -5.74 -16.94 -1.93
C TRP A 25 -6.68 -15.73 -1.82
N GLU A 26 -7.38 -15.59 -0.70
CA GLU A 26 -7.99 -14.34 -0.28
C GLU A 26 -6.85 -13.50 0.29
N ILE A 27 -6.10 -12.84 -0.60
CA ILE A 27 -5.22 -11.75 -0.20
C ILE A 27 -6.15 -10.68 0.37
N MET A 28 -6.18 -10.56 1.69
CA MET A 28 -7.05 -9.60 2.35
C MET A 28 -6.48 -8.21 2.05
N MET A 29 -7.33 -7.22 1.74
CA MET A 29 -6.85 -5.89 1.32
C MET A 29 -5.96 -5.21 2.38
N SER A 30 -6.10 -5.62 3.65
CA SER A 30 -5.25 -5.25 4.78
C SER A 30 -3.81 -5.78 4.71
N ASP A 31 -3.55 -6.90 4.01
CA ASP A 31 -2.20 -7.47 3.87
C ASP A 31 -1.30 -6.61 2.97
N LEU A 32 -1.93 -5.70 2.20
CA LEU A 32 -1.27 -4.76 1.31
C LEU A 32 -1.17 -3.35 1.92
N GLU A 33 -1.75 -3.12 3.10
CA GLU A 33 -1.60 -1.86 3.82
C GLU A 33 -0.21 -1.80 4.47
N GLU A 34 0.59 -0.84 3.99
CA GLU A 34 1.85 -0.49 4.61
C GLU A 34 1.57 0.04 6.03
N LYS A 35 2.23 -0.54 7.05
CA LYS A 35 2.08 -0.12 8.44
C LYS A 35 2.23 1.39 8.56
N ASP A 36 1.25 2.04 9.17
CA ASP A 36 1.27 3.48 9.38
C ASP A 36 2.49 3.91 10.20
N VAL A 37 3.18 4.94 9.70
CA VAL A 37 4.35 5.54 10.35
C VAL A 37 3.86 6.75 11.14
N ASP A 38 4.16 6.79 12.44
CA ASP A 38 3.85 7.94 13.28
C ASP A 38 4.83 9.09 13.01
N GLU A 39 4.37 10.34 13.22
CA GLU A 39 5.14 11.58 13.00
C GLU A 39 6.55 11.52 13.62
N PHE A 40 6.67 11.02 14.85
CA PHE A 40 7.93 10.92 15.58
C PHE A 40 8.91 9.87 15.05
N SER A 41 8.40 8.88 14.32
CA SER A 41 9.19 7.83 13.65
C SER A 41 9.40 8.12 12.15
N SER A 42 8.88 9.25 11.68
CA SER A 42 8.91 9.65 10.28
C SER A 42 10.14 10.47 9.93
N SER A 43 10.42 10.59 8.63
CA SER A 43 11.42 11.51 8.10
C SER A 43 10.99 13.00 8.14
N GLY A 44 9.80 13.31 8.69
CA GLY A 44 9.19 14.63 8.61
C GLY A 44 8.61 14.95 7.22
N PHE A 45 8.43 13.92 6.38
CA PHE A 45 7.84 14.04 5.06
C PHE A 45 6.51 13.30 4.96
N LYS A 46 5.61 13.79 4.12
CA LYS A 46 4.33 13.16 3.78
C LYS A 46 4.17 12.93 2.29
N CYS A 47 3.44 11.87 1.94
CA CYS A 47 3.01 11.56 0.58
C CYS A 47 1.52 11.20 0.54
N PRO A 48 0.82 11.51 -0.56
CA PRO A 48 -0.48 10.89 -0.82
C PRO A 48 -0.27 9.38 -0.93
N THR A 49 -1.08 8.63 -0.18
CA THR A 49 -1.01 7.18 -0.11
C THR A 49 -2.38 6.59 -0.38
N CYS A 50 -2.44 5.66 -1.34
CA CYS A 50 -3.63 4.85 -1.62
C CYS A 50 -3.21 3.62 -2.42
N PHE A 51 -4.01 2.57 -2.35
CA PHE A 51 -3.85 1.38 -3.18
C PHE A 51 -5.24 0.92 -3.63
N ALA A 52 -5.42 0.86 -4.95
CA ALA A 52 -6.70 0.49 -5.56
C ALA A 52 -6.48 -0.54 -6.66
N VAL A 53 -7.36 -1.53 -6.71
CA VAL A 53 -7.33 -2.63 -7.66
C VAL A 53 -8.69 -2.75 -8.33
N GLN A 54 -8.72 -3.26 -9.55
CA GLN A 54 -9.93 -3.54 -10.32
C GLN A 54 -10.78 -2.28 -10.59
N GLY A 55 -10.10 -1.14 -10.84
CA GLY A 55 -10.78 0.12 -11.18
C GLY A 55 -11.48 0.80 -10.01
N ARG A 56 -11.27 0.32 -8.76
CA ARG A 56 -11.66 1.08 -7.57
C ARG A 56 -10.97 2.45 -7.59
N LYS A 57 -11.64 3.46 -7.04
CA LYS A 57 -11.08 4.81 -6.95
C LYS A 57 -9.93 4.82 -5.92
N CYS A 58 -8.77 5.34 -6.30
CA CYS A 58 -7.67 5.60 -5.38
C CYS A 58 -7.93 6.97 -4.72
N ASP A 59 -8.54 6.96 -3.53
CA ASP A 59 -8.75 8.17 -2.73
C ASP A 59 -7.51 8.40 -1.83
N PRO A 60 -6.62 9.35 -2.18
CA PRO A 60 -5.33 9.47 -1.52
C PRO A 60 -5.44 10.16 -0.16
N GLU A 61 -4.85 9.57 0.87
CA GLU A 61 -4.66 10.18 2.18
C GLU A 61 -3.19 10.62 2.36
N LEU A 62 -2.95 11.75 3.02
CA LEU A 62 -1.59 12.20 3.32
C LEU A 62 -1.01 11.46 4.54
N LYS A 63 -0.21 10.42 4.28
CA LYS A 63 0.48 9.63 5.30
C LYS A 63 1.94 10.04 5.44
N TRP A 64 2.50 9.83 6.63
CA TRP A 64 3.92 10.08 6.91
C TRP A 64 4.82 9.04 6.24
N CYS A 65 5.99 9.46 5.79
CA CYS A 65 7.00 8.59 5.23
C CYS A 65 7.97 8.08 6.31
N ALA A 66 8.40 6.84 6.18
CA ALA A 66 9.52 6.30 6.96
C ALA A 66 10.80 7.14 6.79
N ALA A 67 11.72 7.02 7.75
CA ALA A 67 12.95 7.83 7.84
C ALA A 67 13.80 7.84 6.55
N ASP A 68 13.84 6.71 5.84
CA ASP A 68 14.63 6.47 4.62
C ASP A 68 13.89 6.85 3.32
N LYS A 69 12.58 7.13 3.39
CA LYS A 69 11.74 7.40 2.22
C LYS A 69 11.50 8.90 2.07
N THR A 70 12.01 9.48 0.97
CA THR A 70 11.99 10.93 0.72
C THR A 70 11.28 11.32 -0.57
N LYS A 71 10.75 10.34 -1.30
CA LYS A 71 10.02 10.54 -2.57
C LYS A 71 8.63 9.92 -2.50
N CYS A 72 7.71 10.50 -3.26
CA CYS A 72 6.39 9.93 -3.51
C CYS A 72 6.39 9.31 -4.89
N ILE A 73 5.93 8.07 -5.00
CA ILE A 73 5.62 7.45 -6.28
C ILE A 73 4.10 7.43 -6.47
N GLU A 74 3.67 7.80 -7.67
CA GLU A 74 2.33 7.59 -8.18
C GLU A 74 2.45 6.62 -9.35
N PHE A 75 1.76 5.49 -9.26
CA PHE A 75 1.81 4.43 -10.25
C PHE A 75 0.39 4.05 -10.64
N SER A 76 0.14 3.86 -11.92
CA SER A 76 -1.05 3.17 -12.41
C SER A 76 -0.70 2.27 -13.57
N GLY A 77 -1.47 1.21 -13.78
CA GLY A 77 -1.24 0.29 -14.88
C GLY A 77 -2.29 -0.80 -14.96
N ILE A 78 -2.16 -1.64 -15.97
CA ILE A 78 -3.05 -2.80 -16.20
C ILE A 78 -2.19 -4.06 -16.09
N ILE A 79 -2.47 -4.88 -15.08
CA ILE A 79 -1.83 -6.18 -14.90
C ILE A 79 -2.58 -7.19 -15.76
N ASN A 80 -1.89 -7.82 -16.71
CA ASN A 80 -2.47 -8.88 -17.51
C ASN A 80 -2.22 -10.23 -16.82
N THR A 81 -3.28 -10.84 -16.30
CA THR A 81 -3.21 -12.13 -15.60
C THR A 81 -3.35 -13.35 -16.52
N GLY A 82 -3.43 -13.14 -17.84
CA GLY A 82 -3.79 -14.15 -18.84
C GLY A 82 -5.28 -14.48 -18.88
N ILE A 83 -6.00 -14.37 -17.76
CA ILE A 83 -7.46 -14.61 -17.68
C ILE A 83 -8.22 -13.30 -17.80
N ARG A 84 -7.73 -12.26 -17.12
CA ARG A 84 -8.33 -10.92 -17.12
C ARG A 84 -7.29 -9.83 -16.94
N ASP A 85 -7.64 -8.65 -17.43
CA ASP A 85 -6.89 -7.43 -17.18
C ASP A 85 -7.36 -6.77 -15.88
N VAL A 86 -6.40 -6.44 -15.02
CA VAL A 86 -6.67 -5.84 -13.70
C VAL A 86 -5.99 -4.48 -13.64
N ALA A 87 -6.79 -3.41 -13.62
CA ALA A 87 -6.28 -2.08 -13.38
C ALA A 87 -5.82 -1.93 -11.92
N VAL A 88 -4.66 -1.32 -11.73
CA VAL A 88 -4.08 -1.01 -10.42
C VAL A 88 -3.67 0.45 -10.39
N GLU A 89 -3.90 1.11 -9.26
CA GLU A 89 -3.36 2.44 -8.94
C GLU A 89 -2.77 2.41 -7.54
N MET A 90 -1.58 2.96 -7.38
CA MET A 90 -0.86 3.00 -6.11
C MET A 90 -0.15 4.34 -5.94
N LYS A 91 -0.27 4.92 -4.76
CA LYS A 91 0.53 6.07 -4.32
C LYS A 91 1.17 5.72 -2.99
N ARG A 92 2.46 6.00 -2.81
CA ARG A 92 3.17 5.77 -1.53
C ARG A 92 4.50 6.48 -1.44
N CYS A 93 5.10 6.45 -0.25
CA CYS A 93 6.49 6.83 -0.02
C CYS A 93 7.45 5.75 -0.56
N ILE A 94 8.56 6.18 -1.17
CA ILE A 94 9.67 5.31 -1.60
C ILE A 94 11.02 5.97 -1.33
N GLN A 95 12.07 5.14 -1.36
CA GLN A 95 13.45 5.62 -1.43
C GLN A 95 13.73 6.27 -2.79
N ALA A 96 14.72 7.17 -2.84
CA ALA A 96 14.96 8.00 -4.02
C ALA A 96 15.58 7.25 -5.20
N ASP A 97 16.36 6.20 -4.93
CA ASP A 97 16.93 5.26 -5.89
C ASP A 97 15.84 4.47 -6.64
N LEU A 98 14.82 4.02 -5.92
CA LEU A 98 13.67 3.30 -6.48
C LEU A 98 12.82 4.13 -7.45
N CYS A 99 13.07 5.44 -7.61
CA CYS A 99 12.39 6.28 -8.61
C CYS A 99 12.86 6.05 -10.05
N LYS A 100 14.00 5.38 -10.28
CA LYS A 100 14.46 5.05 -11.64
C LYS A 100 14.13 3.62 -12.05
N ASP A 101 13.79 2.77 -11.09
CA ASP A 101 13.51 1.35 -11.36
C ASP A 101 12.33 1.17 -12.30
N THR A 102 12.50 0.29 -13.29
CA THR A 102 11.43 0.03 -14.25
C THR A 102 10.54 -1.06 -13.69
N ILE A 103 9.31 -0.70 -13.32
CA ILE A 103 8.29 -1.68 -12.97
C ILE A 103 7.79 -2.31 -14.29
N THR A 104 8.19 -3.55 -14.56
CA THR A 104 7.77 -4.34 -15.74
C THR A 104 6.75 -5.40 -15.38
N SER A 105 6.79 -5.90 -14.15
CA SER A 105 5.92 -6.95 -13.65
C SER A 105 5.45 -6.67 -12.22
N TYR A 106 4.26 -7.14 -11.88
CA TYR A 106 3.75 -7.17 -10.52
C TYR A 106 3.31 -8.61 -10.21
N MET A 107 3.84 -9.20 -9.13
CA MET A 107 3.57 -10.60 -8.75
C MET A 107 3.83 -11.61 -9.89
N GLY A 108 4.82 -11.35 -10.74
CA GLY A 108 5.16 -12.18 -11.90
C GLY A 108 4.32 -11.95 -13.16
N PHE A 109 3.29 -11.10 -13.10
CA PHE A 109 2.45 -10.76 -14.25
C PHE A 109 2.92 -9.51 -14.98
N PRO A 110 2.86 -9.47 -16.32
CA PRO A 110 3.25 -8.29 -17.09
C PRO A 110 2.28 -7.13 -16.89
N ILE A 111 2.82 -5.91 -16.91
CA ILE A 111 2.05 -4.67 -16.78
C ILE A 111 2.04 -3.92 -18.10
N ALA A 112 0.84 -3.63 -18.60
CA ALA A 112 0.58 -2.78 -19.76
C ALA A 112 0.05 -1.40 -19.34
N ASN A 113 0.09 -0.44 -20.27
CA ASN A 113 -0.45 0.92 -20.11
C ASN A 113 -0.07 1.58 -18.77
N LYS A 114 1.21 1.48 -18.42
CA LYS A 114 1.72 1.97 -17.14
C LYS A 114 1.96 3.47 -17.18
N SER A 115 1.48 4.17 -16.16
CA SER A 115 1.86 5.54 -15.84
C SER A 115 2.64 5.53 -14.54
N ARG A 116 3.70 6.34 -14.50
CA ARG A 116 4.54 6.48 -13.32
C ARG A 116 4.99 7.91 -13.18
N ASN A 117 4.81 8.47 -11.99
CA ASN A 117 5.33 9.76 -11.62
C ASN A 117 6.08 9.65 -10.29
N CYS A 118 7.28 10.21 -10.23
CA CYS A 118 8.05 10.31 -8.99
C CYS A 118 8.20 11.79 -8.63
N LYS A 119 7.72 12.16 -7.45
CA LYS A 119 7.74 13.53 -6.93
C LYS A 119 8.52 13.58 -5.62
N SER A 120 9.01 14.77 -5.26
CA SER A 120 9.56 14.99 -3.92
C SER A 120 8.45 14.92 -2.88
N ALA A 121 8.74 14.30 -1.74
CA ALA A 121 7.79 14.26 -0.64
C ALA A 121 7.58 15.64 -0.01
N ILE A 122 6.39 15.87 0.55
CA ILE A 122 6.01 17.15 1.14
C ILE A 122 6.64 17.21 2.53
N ARG A 123 7.55 18.15 2.76
CA ARG A 123 8.11 18.37 4.09
C ARG A 123 7.02 18.94 4.99
N ASN A 124 6.59 18.15 5.95
CA ASN A 124 5.56 18.53 6.90
C ASN A 124 6.22 18.65 8.27
N GLY A 125 6.62 19.86 8.59
CA GLY A 125 7.18 20.25 9.87
C GLY A 125 7.04 21.75 9.97
N ALA A 126 6.73 22.27 11.15
CA ALA A 126 6.72 23.71 11.35
C ALA A 126 8.06 24.25 10.86
N ARG A 127 8.05 25.09 9.82
CA ARG A 127 9.18 26.02 9.63
C ARG A 127 9.19 26.80 10.94
N ILE A 128 10.13 26.48 11.82
CA ILE A 128 10.59 27.46 12.80
C ILE A 128 11.21 28.54 11.93
N ARG A 129 10.37 29.47 11.47
CA ARG A 129 10.82 30.72 10.88
C ARG A 129 11.62 31.32 12.03
N PRO A 130 12.95 31.46 11.92
CA PRO A 130 13.69 32.12 12.99
C PRO A 130 12.97 33.45 13.24
N PRO A 131 12.62 33.77 14.50
CA PRO A 131 11.96 35.02 14.79
C PRO A 131 12.78 36.13 14.15
N SER A 132 12.11 37.04 13.44
CA SER A 132 12.77 38.19 12.85
C SER A 132 13.62 38.87 13.94
N PRO A 133 14.87 39.29 13.65
CA PRO A 133 15.81 39.80 14.66
C PRO A 133 15.37 41.13 15.32
N ILE A 134 14.15 41.61 15.02
CA ILE A 134 13.61 42.90 15.46
C ILE A 134 13.39 42.92 16.99
N PHE A 135 13.23 41.78 17.65
CA PHE A 135 12.97 41.73 19.10
C PHE A 135 14.16 42.05 20.01
N PHE A 136 15.40 42.09 19.50
CA PHE A 136 16.57 42.37 20.33
C PHE A 136 16.90 43.87 20.50
N VAL A 137 16.22 44.77 19.78
CA VAL A 137 16.50 46.22 19.86
C VAL A 137 15.78 46.89 21.04
N LEU A 138 14.71 46.29 21.57
CA LEU A 138 13.91 46.90 22.64
C LEU A 138 14.49 46.73 24.06
N PHE A 139 15.45 45.82 24.26
CA PHE A 139 16.03 45.58 25.60
C PHE A 139 17.35 46.31 25.86
N LEU A 140 18.03 46.82 24.84
CA LEU A 140 19.27 47.60 25.00
C LEU A 140 19.00 49.08 25.34
N GLY A 141 17.79 49.59 25.12
CA GLY A 141 17.41 50.97 25.42
C GLY A 141 17.07 51.25 26.89
N ARG A 142 17.05 50.23 27.78
CA ARG A 142 16.65 50.37 29.18
C ARG A 142 17.78 50.14 30.20
N VAL A 143 19.00 49.89 29.74
CA VAL A 143 20.19 49.69 30.59
C VAL A 143 21.10 50.94 30.59
N LEU A 144 20.81 51.93 29.75
CA LEU A 144 21.52 53.21 29.67
C LEU A 144 20.55 54.38 29.95
N HIS A 145 19.94 54.41 31.14
CA HIS A 145 19.50 55.66 31.78
C HIS A 145 19.22 55.42 33.27
#